data_AF-A0A2P9HA66-F1
#
_entry.id   AF-A0A2P9HA66-F1
#
_cell.length_a   1.000
_cell.length_b   1.000
_cell.length_c   1.000
_cell.angle_alpha   90.00
_cell.angle_beta   90.00
_cell.angle_gamma   90.00
#
_symmetry.space_group_name_H-M   'P 1'
#
loop_
_entity.id
_entity.type
_entity.pdbx_description
1 polymer ?
#
loop_
_entity_poly.entity_id
_entity_poly.type
_entity_poly.pdbx_seq_one_letter_code
_entity_poly.pdbx_strand_id
1 'polypeptide(L)' 'MSNCSRKHLQEVLDKNPSCYVLITCGEPTEDGQMQVEMTYEGDVTLASYLLQGAQLCIDQEEEEACIQSAPKIQLVK' A
#
# COMPACT_ATOMS: atom_id res chain seq x y z
N MET A 1 -13.60 9.91 -6.30
CA MET A 1 -12.23 10.46 -6.26
C MET A 1 -12.23 11.85 -6.87
N SER A 2 -11.74 12.88 -6.17
CA SER A 2 -11.74 14.25 -6.69
C SER A 2 -10.79 14.40 -7.88
N ASN A 3 -11.14 15.25 -8.85
CA ASN A 3 -10.36 15.47 -10.08
C ASN A 3 -8.90 15.96 -9.84
N CYS A 4 -8.56 16.38 -8.62
CA CYS A 4 -7.23 16.93 -8.29
C CYS A 4 -6.17 15.83 -8.13
N SER A 5 -6.51 14.70 -7.50
CA SER A 5 -5.55 13.62 -7.22
C SER A 5 -5.07 12.91 -8.50
N ARG A 6 -5.96 12.77 -9.50
CA ARG A 6 -5.60 12.18 -10.80
C ARG A 6 -4.65 13.07 -11.59
N LYS A 7 -4.84 14.39 -11.55
CA LYS A 7 -3.94 15.35 -12.21
C LYS A 7 -2.54 15.28 -11.63
N HIS A 8 -2.42 15.26 -10.30
CA HIS A 8 -1.12 15.16 -9.65
C HIS A 8 -0.39 13.85 -9.97
N LEU A 9 -1.11 12.71 -9.97
CA LEU A 9 -0.54 11.43 -10.38
C LEU A 9 -0.02 11.47 -11.82
N GLN A 10 -0.79 12.05 -12.73
CA GLN A 10 -0.38 12.23 -14.12
C GLN A 10 0.86 13.13 -14.23
N GLU A 11 0.92 14.26 -13.53
CA GLU A 11 2.10 15.14 -13.49
C GLU A 11 3.36 14.46 -12.96
N VAL A 12 3.22 13.52 -12.02
CA VAL A 12 4.35 12.74 -11.50
C VAL A 12 4.82 11.71 -12.52
N LEU A 13 3.90 11.03 -13.21
CA LEU A 13 4.23 10.06 -14.25
C LEU A 13 4.81 10.73 -15.50
N ASP A 14 4.29 11.90 -15.89
CA ASP A 14 4.78 12.70 -17.03
C ASP A 14 6.22 13.20 -16.83
N LYS A 15 6.71 13.21 -15.60
CA LYS A 15 8.13 13.49 -15.29
C LYS A 15 9.06 12.30 -15.61
N ASN A 16 8.51 11.19 -16.10
CA ASN A 16 9.24 9.97 -16.46
C ASN A 16 10.16 9.50 -15.32
N PRO A 17 9.61 9.13 -14.16
CA PRO A 17 10.42 8.64 -13.05
C PRO A 17 11.20 7.39 -13.47
N SER A 18 12.41 7.22 -12.96
CA SER A 18 13.28 6.09 -13.32
C SER A 18 12.71 4.71 -12.98
N CYS A 19 11.75 4.65 -12.05
CA CYS A 19 10.98 3.46 -11.71
C CYS A 19 9.71 3.86 -10.96
N TYR A 20 8.61 3.14 -11.20
CA TYR A 20 7.40 3.25 -10.39
C TYR A 20 6.65 1.92 -10.30
N VAL A 21 5.82 1.80 -9.26
CA VAL A 21 4.82 0.75 -9.11
C VAL A 21 3.49 1.43 -8.82
N LEU A 22 2.47 1.12 -9.61
CA LEU A 22 1.10 1.58 -9.44
C LEU A 22 0.23 0.38 -9.06
N ILE A 23 -0.33 0.42 -7.86
CA ILE A 23 -1.30 -0.57 -7.38
C ILE A 23 -2.66 0.10 -7.31
N THR A 24 -3.65 -0.48 -7.97
CA THR A 24 -5.03 -0.02 -7.94
C THR A 24 -5.95 -1.12 -7.43
N CYS A 25 -6.84 -0.75 -6.52
CA CYS A 25 -7.86 -1.62 -5.99
C CYS A 25 -9.23 -1.14 -6.45
N GLY A 26 -10.01 -2.02 -7.06
CA GLY A 26 -11.43 -1.81 -7.31
C GLY A 26 -12.24 -1.84 -6.02
N GLU A 27 -13.52 -1.48 -6.11
CA GLU A 27 -14.44 -1.68 -4.99
C GLU A 27 -14.58 -3.18 -4.68
N PRO A 28 -14.75 -3.56 -3.41
CA PRO A 28 -15.08 -4.93 -3.05
C PRO A 28 -16.39 -5.36 -3.72
N THR A 29 -16.40 -6.54 -4.31
CA THR A 29 -17.62 -7.20 -4.80
C THR A 29 -18.48 -7.69 -3.61
N GLU A 30 -19.74 -8.04 -3.87
CA GLU A 30 -20.66 -8.56 -2.84
C GLU A 30 -20.13 -9.84 -2.17
N ASP A 31 -19.33 -10.62 -2.88
CA ASP A 31 -18.67 -11.83 -2.36
C ASP A 31 -17.38 -11.53 -1.57
N GLY A 32 -17.05 -10.25 -1.35
CA GLY A 32 -15.87 -9.80 -0.64
C GLY A 32 -14.56 -9.85 -1.43
N GLN A 33 -14.62 -10.22 -2.72
CA GLN A 33 -13.43 -10.21 -3.59
C GLN A 33 -13.13 -8.78 -4.05
N MET A 34 -11.86 -8.42 -4.06
CA MET A 34 -11.38 -7.11 -4.54
C MET A 34 -10.53 -7.31 -5.78
N GLN A 35 -10.82 -6.57 -6.85
CA GLN A 35 -9.95 -6.56 -8.02
C GLN A 35 -8.71 -5.72 -7.70
N VAL A 36 -7.53 -6.35 -7.73
CA VAL A 36 -6.25 -5.67 -7.57
C VAL A 36 -5.50 -5.76 -8.89
N GLU A 37 -5.05 -4.62 -9.38
CA GLU A 37 -4.20 -4.52 -10.57
C GLU A 37 -2.90 -3.82 -10.19
N MET A 38 -1.79 -4.33 -10.71
CA MET A 38 -0.46 -3.77 -10.49
C MET A 38 0.23 -3.55 -11.84
N THR A 39 0.68 -2.32 -12.06
CA THR A 39 1.50 -1.94 -13.20
C THR A 39 2.84 -1.41 -12.71
N TYR A 40 3.93 -1.72 -13.40
CA TYR A 40 5.24 -1.18 -13.09
C TYR A 40 5.97 -0.78 -14.38
N GLU A 41 6.84 0.21 -14.26
CA GLU A 41 7.78 0.62 -15.31
C GLU A 41 9.14 0.92 -14.67
N GLY A 42 10.21 0.66 -15.43
CA GLY A 42 11.60 0.81 -14.97
C GLY A 42 12.29 -0.53 -14.74
N ASP A 43 13.35 -0.51 -13.94
CA ASP A 43 14.14 -1.70 -13.63
C ASP A 43 13.39 -2.67 -12.70
N VAL A 44 13.35 -3.95 -13.07
CA VAL A 44 12.63 -5.00 -12.33
C VAL A 44 13.18 -5.18 -10.91
N THR A 45 14.50 -5.03 -10.73
CA THR A 45 15.15 -5.15 -9.41
C THR A 45 14.73 -3.99 -8.52
N LEU A 46 14.70 -2.77 -9.06
CA LEU A 46 14.26 -1.59 -8.33
C LEU A 46 12.77 -1.66 -7.97
N ALA A 47 11.90 -2.08 -8.90
CA ALA A 47 10.49 -2.30 -8.61
C ALA A 47 10.29 -3.36 -7.52
N SER A 48 11.05 -4.45 -7.57
CA SER A 48 11.02 -5.51 -6.53
C SER A 48 11.47 -4.97 -5.17
N TYR A 49 12.52 -4.15 -5.14
CA TYR A 49 13.00 -3.50 -3.93
C TYR A 49 11.94 -2.59 -3.30
N LEU A 50 11.26 -1.78 -4.11
CA LEU A 50 10.17 -0.92 -3.65
C LEU A 50 9.01 -1.73 -3.04
N LEU A 51 8.61 -2.82 -3.70
CA LEU A 51 7.55 -3.71 -3.22
C LEU A 51 7.92 -4.39 -1.91
N GLN A 52 9.14 -4.93 -1.81
CA GLN A 52 9.64 -5.57 -0.60
C GLN A 52 9.68 -4.58 0.57
N GLY A 53 10.16 -3.36 0.32
CA GLY A 53 10.14 -2.30 1.32
C GLY A 53 8.73 -1.95 1.80
N ALA A 54 7.78 -1.78 0.87
CA ALA A 54 6.40 -1.50 1.20
C ALA A 54 5.74 -2.63 2.02
N GLN A 55 5.98 -3.89 1.66
CA GLN A 55 5.48 -5.04 2.40
C GLN A 55 6.01 -5.05 3.84
N LEU A 56 7.32 -4.83 4.02
CA LEU A 56 7.94 -4.79 5.35
C LEU A 56 7.35 -3.68 6.24
N CYS A 57 6.97 -2.54 5.66
CA CYS A 57 6.30 -1.47 6.42
C CYS A 57 4.90 -1.90 6.87
N ILE A 58 4.12 -2.51 5.99
CA ILE A 58 2.78 -3.00 6.31
C ILE A 58 2.84 -4.07 7.42
N ASP A 59 3.74 -5.03 7.28
CA ASP A 59 3.90 -6.12 8.25
C ASP A 59 4.30 -5.59 9.65
N GLN A 60 5.15 -4.56 9.71
CA GLN A 60 5.54 -3.90 10.98
C GLN A 60 4.37 -3.12 11.60
N GLU A 61 3.58 -2.40 10.79
CA GLU A 61 2.39 -1.69 11.27
C GLU A 61 1.33 -2.67 11.81
N GLU A 62 1.18 -3.84 11.21
CA GLU A 62 0.29 -4.90 11.72
C GLU A 62 0.77 -5.46 13.07
N GLU A 63 2.08 -5.63 13.28
CA GLU A 63 2.66 -6.02 14.57
C GLU A 63 2.42 -4.97 15.65
N GLU A 64 2.60 -3.68 15.35
CA GLU A 64 2.34 -2.61 16.32
C GLU A 64 0.84 -2.42 16.62
N ALA A 65 -0.04 -2.59 15.63
CA ALA A 65 -1.49 -2.54 15.83
C ALA A 65 -2.00 -3.67 16.75
N CYS A 66 -1.42 -4.87 16.66
CA CYS A 66 -1.76 -5.99 17.55
C CYS A 66 -1.37 -5.69 19.01
N ILE A 67 -0.24 -5.04 19.26
CA ILE A 67 0.25 -4.72 20.62
C ILE A 67 -0.63 -3.65 21.30
N GLN A 68 -1.21 -2.72 20.55
CA GLN A 68 -2.08 -1.66 21.10
C GLN A 68 -3.49 -2.15 21.50
N SER A 69 -3.92 -3.31 21.02
CA SER A 69 -5.23 -3.91 21.36
C SER A 69 -5.21 -4.85 22.57
N ALA A 70 -4.03 -5.17 23.12
CA ALA A 70 -3.93 -6.08 24.26
C ALA A 70 -4.50 -5.41 25.53
N PRO A 71 -5.60 -5.92 26.13
CA PRO A 71 -6.12 -5.35 27.36
C PRO A 71 -5.10 -5.55 28.49
N LYS A 72 -4.67 -4.44 29.11
CA LYS A 72 -3.87 -4.48 30.34
C LYS A 72 -4.72 -5.05 31.48
N ILE A 73 -4.68 -6.37 31.67
CA ILE A 73 -5.24 -7.01 32.86
C ILE A 73 -4.30 -6.66 34.03
N GLN A 74 -4.75 -5.80 34.93
CA GLN A 74 -4.09 -5.62 36.22
C GLN A 74 -4.73 -6.53 37.26
N LEU A 75 -3.90 -7.34 37.93
CA LEU A 75 -4.32 -8.15 39.05
C LEU A 75 -4.58 -7.22 40.25
N VAL A 76 -5.86 -7.03 40.60
CA VAL A 76 -6.24 -6.27 41.79
C VAL A 76 -5.94 -7.14 43.01
N LYS A 77 -5.16 -6.61 43.95
CA LYS A 77 -4.73 -7.30 45.15
C LYS A 77 -5.79 -7.25 46.25
#